data_AF-A0A7S2NBW0-F1
#
_entry.id   AF-A0A7S2NBW0-F1
#
_cell.length_a   1.000
_cell.length_b   1.000
_cell.length_c   1.000
_cell.angle_alpha   90.00
_cell.angle_beta   90.00
_cell.angle_gamma   90.00
#
_symmetry.space_group_name_H-M   'P 1'
#
loop_
_entity.id
_entity.type
_entity.pdbx_description
1 polymer ?
#
loop_
_entity_poly.entity_id
_entity_poly.type
_entity_poly.pdbx_seq_one_letter_code
_entity_poly.pdbx_strand_id
1 'polypeptide(L)'
;NFYQVHWHSPSENTINGVSYALEAHFVHQLDDPALHGTLHRLAVIGLLYELGTDSECNPTLDQFWNQFPLDKGVAQFTDAQFDFNAKLNDELAHGYYHWYGSLTTPPCTQGVSWNLLKRKEKVCQRQLDRLKQALTRTQNGIDFNNRVIQPLHHRVVTENTATSAQQRQANVETEASSAVSCGVKGGLAATAAAILARP
;
A
#
# COMPACT_ATOMS: atom_id res chain seq x y z
N ASN A 1 11.95 5.57 -1.99
CA ASN A 1 11.61 6.10 -3.32
C ASN A 1 10.49 5.32 -3.97
N PHE A 2 9.54 6.00 -4.61
CA PHE A 2 8.54 5.37 -5.47
C PHE A 2 9.23 4.66 -6.64
N TYR A 3 8.76 3.45 -6.98
CA TYR A 3 9.34 2.63 -8.05
C TYR A 3 8.33 2.37 -9.17
N GLN A 4 7.13 1.89 -8.83
CA GLN A 4 6.06 1.67 -9.79
C GLN A 4 4.69 1.57 -9.10
N VAL A 5 3.63 1.64 -9.90
CA VAL A 5 2.27 1.30 -9.50
C VAL A 5 1.69 0.27 -10.47
N HIS A 6 0.91 -0.67 -9.94
CA HIS A 6 0.12 -1.61 -10.73
C HIS A 6 -1.20 -1.93 -10.01
N TRP A 7 -2.10 -2.63 -10.71
CA TRP A 7 -3.45 -2.91 -10.23
C TRP A 7 -3.79 -4.39 -10.28
N HIS A 8 -4.54 -4.84 -9.28
CA HIS A 8 -5.12 -6.17 -9.19
C HIS A 8 -6.65 -6.08 -9.15
N SER A 9 -7.32 -6.95 -9.91
CA SER A 9 -8.77 -7.17 -9.79
C SER A 9 -9.09 -8.65 -9.69
N PRO A 10 -9.96 -9.07 -8.74
CA PRO A 10 -10.40 -8.31 -7.56
C PRO A 10 -9.21 -7.91 -6.64
N SER A 11 -9.48 -7.30 -5.48
CA SER A 11 -8.41 -7.00 -4.52
C SER A 11 -7.66 -8.26 -4.07
N GLU A 12 -6.37 -8.13 -3.75
CA GLU A 12 -5.58 -9.22 -3.19
C GLU A 12 -5.80 -9.31 -1.67
N ASN A 13 -5.88 -8.16 -1.02
CA ASN A 13 -6.18 -8.03 0.40
C ASN A 13 -7.69 -7.98 0.64
N THR A 14 -8.08 -8.50 1.80
CA THR A 14 -9.46 -8.45 2.30
C THR A 14 -9.49 -7.82 3.68
N ILE A 15 -10.54 -7.08 4.01
CA ILE A 15 -10.77 -6.57 5.37
C ILE A 15 -11.97 -7.32 5.94
N ASN A 16 -11.77 -8.03 7.06
CA ASN A 16 -12.81 -8.86 7.70
C ASN A 16 -13.46 -9.87 6.73
N GLY A 17 -12.65 -10.45 5.84
CA GLY A 17 -13.10 -11.41 4.82
C GLY A 17 -13.79 -10.79 3.60
N VAL A 18 -13.93 -9.46 3.54
CA VAL A 18 -14.53 -8.76 2.41
C VAL A 18 -13.48 -8.44 1.34
N SER A 19 -13.72 -8.91 0.12
CA SER A 19 -12.96 -8.56 -1.08
C SER A 19 -13.52 -7.29 -1.73
N TYR A 20 -12.64 -6.53 -2.38
CA TYR A 20 -12.97 -5.29 -3.08
C TYR A 20 -12.77 -5.44 -4.59
N ALA A 21 -13.28 -4.49 -5.38
CA ALA A 21 -13.35 -4.59 -6.84
C ALA A 21 -11.97 -4.47 -7.50
N LEU A 22 -11.11 -3.63 -6.92
CA LEU A 22 -9.78 -3.34 -7.42
C LEU A 22 -8.85 -3.00 -6.25
N GLU A 23 -7.56 -3.27 -6.40
CA GLU A 23 -6.51 -2.85 -5.49
C GLU A 23 -5.32 -2.30 -6.28
N ALA A 24 -4.84 -1.11 -5.92
CA ALA A 24 -3.60 -0.55 -6.46
C ALA A 24 -2.45 -0.81 -5.50
N HIS A 25 -1.31 -1.23 -6.03
CA HIS A 25 -0.06 -1.45 -5.30
C HIS A 25 0.97 -0.41 -5.71
N PHE A 26 1.30 0.48 -4.78
CA PHE A 26 2.37 1.46 -4.95
C PHE A 26 3.65 0.91 -4.34
N VAL A 27 4.56 0.45 -5.19
CA VAL A 27 5.81 -0.17 -4.77
C VAL A 27 6.86 0.89 -4.56
N HIS A 28 7.47 0.85 -3.38
CA HIS A 28 8.56 1.71 -2.97
C HIS A 28 9.79 0.87 -2.67
N GLN A 29 10.95 1.46 -2.93
CA GLN A 29 12.24 0.86 -2.66
C GLN A 29 13.07 1.80 -1.78
N LEU A 30 13.76 1.22 -0.79
CA LEU A 30 14.77 1.96 -0.01
C LEU A 30 15.89 2.43 -0.95
N ASP A 31 16.24 3.71 -0.80
CA ASP A 31 17.32 4.37 -1.53
C ASP A 31 18.63 4.24 -0.77
N ASP A 32 18.95 3.00 -0.37
CA ASP A 32 20.20 2.66 0.29
C ASP A 32 20.97 1.68 -0.61
N PRO A 33 22.05 2.15 -1.26
CA PRO A 33 22.93 1.32 -2.07
C PRO A 33 23.47 0.08 -1.35
N ALA A 34 23.69 0.15 -0.03
CA ALA A 34 24.20 -0.98 0.75
C ALA A 34 23.17 -2.11 0.93
N LEU A 35 21.88 -1.79 0.78
CA LEU A 35 20.78 -2.75 0.92
C LEU A 35 20.27 -3.28 -0.43
N HIS A 36 20.93 -2.90 -1.53
CA HIS A 36 20.60 -3.38 -2.88
C HIS A 36 20.72 -4.92 -2.96
N GLY A 37 19.60 -5.59 -3.28
CA GLY A 37 19.55 -7.05 -3.46
C GLY A 37 19.13 -7.85 -2.22
N THR A 38 18.83 -7.17 -1.11
CA THR A 38 18.36 -7.83 0.13
C THR A 38 16.83 -7.88 0.22
N LEU A 39 16.30 -8.80 1.04
CA LEU A 39 14.87 -9.05 1.22
C LEU A 39 14.10 -7.85 1.83
N HIS A 40 14.77 -6.99 2.60
CA HIS A 40 14.18 -5.89 3.37
C HIS A 40 14.04 -4.56 2.58
N ARG A 41 14.11 -4.60 1.25
CA ARG A 41 14.24 -3.39 0.43
C ARG A 41 12.92 -2.76 -0.01
N LEU A 42 11.80 -3.48 0.12
CA LEU A 42 10.53 -3.09 -0.49
C LEU A 42 9.45 -2.75 0.54
N ALA A 43 8.75 -1.64 0.28
CA ALA A 43 7.49 -1.32 0.92
C ALA A 43 6.40 -1.23 -0.14
N VAL A 44 5.23 -1.80 0.14
CA VAL A 44 4.05 -1.69 -0.73
C VAL A 44 2.96 -0.96 0.03
N ILE A 45 2.42 0.09 -0.58
CA ILE A 45 1.21 0.74 -0.10
C ILE A 45 0.05 0.23 -0.95
N GLY A 46 -0.93 -0.41 -0.31
CA GLY A 46 -2.13 -0.93 -0.95
C GLY A 46 -3.28 0.05 -0.82
N LEU A 47 -3.97 0.36 -1.92
CA LEU A 47 -5.19 1.16 -1.95
C LEU A 47 -6.34 0.33 -2.50
N LEU A 48 -7.36 0.12 -1.68
CA LEU A 48 -8.56 -0.64 -2.05
C LEU A 48 -9.60 0.26 -2.72
N TYR A 49 -10.32 -0.29 -3.69
CA TYR A 49 -11.40 0.38 -4.40
C TYR A 49 -12.70 -0.39 -4.26
N GLU A 50 -13.73 0.29 -3.78
CA GLU A 50 -15.10 -0.20 -3.78
C GLU A 50 -15.74 0.04 -5.15
N LEU A 51 -16.56 -0.92 -5.61
CA LEU A 51 -17.37 -0.70 -6.79
C LEU A 51 -18.41 0.39 -6.49
N GLY A 52 -18.35 1.47 -7.27
CA GLY A 52 -19.33 2.55 -7.25
C GLY A 52 -20.33 2.43 -8.39
N THR A 53 -21.31 3.32 -8.39
CA THR A 53 -22.20 3.58 -9.52
C THR A 53 -21.47 4.24 -10.70
N ASP A 54 -22.14 4.36 -11.84
CA ASP A 54 -21.59 5.05 -13.02
C ASP A 54 -21.28 6.54 -12.75
N SER A 55 -21.96 7.18 -11.79
CA SER A 55 -21.67 8.54 -11.34
C SER A 55 -20.50 8.63 -10.35
N GLU A 56 -20.01 7.50 -9.84
CA GLU A 56 -18.91 7.42 -8.87
C GLU A 56 -17.62 6.90 -9.51
N CYS A 57 -17.45 7.09 -10.84
CA CYS A 57 -16.17 6.86 -11.50
C CYS A 57 -15.07 7.70 -10.87
N ASN A 58 -13.87 7.13 -10.76
CA ASN A 58 -12.75 7.80 -10.14
C ASN A 58 -12.07 8.75 -11.14
N PRO A 59 -12.04 10.08 -10.87
CA PRO A 59 -11.49 11.03 -11.82
C PRO A 59 -9.99 10.84 -12.09
N THR A 60 -9.23 10.43 -11.06
CA THR A 60 -7.80 10.15 -11.19
C THR A 60 -7.54 8.97 -12.11
N LEU A 61 -8.34 7.91 -11.96
CA LEU A 61 -8.24 6.74 -12.84
C LEU A 61 -8.57 7.14 -14.29
N ASP A 62 -9.61 7.95 -14.52
CA ASP A 62 -9.99 8.40 -15.88
C ASP A 62 -8.88 9.15 -16.63
N GLN A 63 -7.95 9.79 -15.92
CA GLN A 63 -6.80 10.47 -16.54
C GLN A 63 -5.89 9.53 -17.33
N PHE A 64 -5.80 8.25 -16.96
CA PHE A 64 -4.96 7.29 -17.68
C PHE A 64 -5.71 6.06 -18.19
N TRP A 65 -6.87 5.71 -17.63
CA TRP A 65 -7.61 4.52 -18.05
C TRP A 65 -8.10 4.59 -19.50
N ASN A 66 -8.40 5.79 -19.99
CA ASN A 66 -8.76 6.00 -21.38
C ASN A 66 -7.61 5.64 -22.35
N GLN A 67 -6.36 5.76 -21.89
CA GLN A 67 -5.15 5.42 -22.63
C GLN A 67 -4.57 4.04 -22.24
N PHE A 68 -5.18 3.34 -21.28
CA PHE A 68 -4.67 2.07 -20.79
C PHE A 68 -4.63 1.04 -21.92
N PRO A 69 -3.46 0.43 -22.21
CA PRO A 69 -3.30 -0.50 -23.32
C PRO A 69 -4.07 -1.79 -23.06
N LEU A 70 -4.68 -2.33 -24.12
CA LEU A 70 -5.39 -3.60 -24.07
C LEU A 70 -4.50 -4.81 -24.40
N ASP A 71 -3.34 -4.56 -24.98
CA ASP A 71 -2.37 -5.57 -25.39
C ASP A 71 -1.08 -5.46 -24.56
N LYS A 72 -0.29 -6.54 -24.53
CA LYS A 72 1.03 -6.51 -23.88
C LYS A 72 1.95 -5.53 -24.61
N GLY A 73 2.69 -4.75 -23.85
CA GLY A 73 3.70 -3.86 -24.38
C GLY A 73 3.89 -2.63 -23.51
N VAL A 74 4.54 -1.63 -24.09
CA VAL A 74 4.73 -0.32 -23.47
C VAL A 74 3.92 0.68 -24.27
N ALA A 75 2.97 1.35 -23.61
CA ALA A 75 2.28 2.51 -24.14
C ALA A 75 2.93 3.78 -23.57
N GLN A 76 3.10 4.80 -24.40
CA GLN A 76 3.51 6.11 -23.92
C GLN A 76 2.32 6.80 -23.26
N PHE A 77 2.54 7.34 -22.06
CA PHE A 77 1.57 8.19 -21.39
C PHE A 77 1.94 9.65 -21.66
N THR A 78 1.04 10.41 -22.29
CA THR A 78 1.33 11.75 -22.82
C THR A 78 0.71 12.90 -22.02
N ASP A 79 -0.13 12.59 -21.03
CA ASP A 79 -0.77 13.60 -20.19
C ASP A 79 0.13 14.03 -19.02
N ALA A 80 -0.36 14.96 -18.21
CA ALA A 80 0.35 15.46 -17.05
C ALA A 80 0.72 14.31 -16.09
N GLN A 81 1.98 14.31 -15.64
CA GLN A 81 2.47 13.32 -14.68
C GLN A 81 1.67 13.41 -13.38
N PHE A 82 1.26 12.25 -12.86
CA PHE A 82 0.54 12.17 -11.60
C PHE A 82 1.51 12.13 -10.43
N ASP A 83 1.33 13.01 -9.45
CA ASP A 83 2.11 12.96 -8.21
C ASP A 83 1.52 11.93 -7.25
N PHE A 84 1.94 10.68 -7.41
CA PHE A 84 1.53 9.60 -6.51
C PHE A 84 2.00 9.82 -5.07
N ASN A 85 3.12 10.51 -4.84
CA ASN A 85 3.59 10.76 -3.47
C ASN A 85 2.65 11.74 -2.76
N ALA A 86 2.25 12.83 -3.43
CA ALA A 86 1.28 13.77 -2.88
C ALA A 86 -0.05 13.07 -2.55
N LYS A 87 -0.56 12.23 -3.46
CA LYS A 87 -1.77 11.45 -3.21
C LYS A 87 -1.61 10.51 -2.00
N LEU A 88 -0.53 9.73 -1.95
CA LEU A 88 -0.35 8.74 -0.89
C LEU A 88 -0.12 9.40 0.47
N ASN A 89 0.54 10.56 0.52
CA ASN A 89 0.70 11.33 1.76
C ASN A 89 -0.64 11.73 2.37
N ASP A 90 -1.60 12.15 1.53
CA ASP A 90 -2.97 12.42 1.97
C ASP A 90 -3.67 11.16 2.48
N GLU A 91 -3.62 10.05 1.73
CA GLU A 91 -4.29 8.81 2.18
C GLU A 91 -3.70 8.23 3.47
N LEU A 92 -2.37 8.27 3.61
CA LEU A 92 -1.67 7.79 4.81
C LEU A 92 -2.06 8.59 6.06
N ALA A 93 -2.45 9.86 5.90
CA ALA A 93 -2.94 10.70 6.99
C ALA A 93 -4.23 10.16 7.64
N HIS A 94 -4.98 9.31 6.94
CA HIS A 94 -6.20 8.65 7.42
C HIS A 94 -5.95 7.30 8.11
N GLY A 95 -4.69 6.86 8.16
CA GLY A 95 -4.27 5.63 8.79
C GLY A 95 -4.30 4.40 7.87
N TYR A 96 -3.60 3.36 8.31
CA TYR A 96 -3.34 2.15 7.53
C TYR A 96 -3.13 0.94 8.45
N TYR A 97 -3.30 -0.26 7.91
CA TYR A 97 -2.86 -1.50 8.53
C TYR A 97 -1.44 -1.83 8.07
N HIS A 98 -0.62 -2.36 8.96
CA HIS A 98 0.77 -2.69 8.66
C HIS A 98 1.12 -4.14 9.04
N TRP A 99 1.89 -4.79 8.19
CA TRP A 99 2.49 -6.10 8.47
C TRP A 99 3.69 -6.37 7.56
N TYR A 100 4.53 -7.33 7.94
CA TYR A 100 5.54 -7.88 7.05
C TYR A 100 4.98 -9.08 6.29
N GLY A 101 5.14 -9.06 4.97
CA GLY A 101 4.60 -10.06 4.05
C GLY A 101 5.60 -10.43 2.96
N SER A 102 5.08 -10.74 1.78
CA SER A 102 5.86 -11.11 0.61
C SER A 102 5.42 -10.36 -0.64
N LEU A 103 6.12 -10.54 -1.74
CA LEU A 103 5.53 -10.33 -3.07
C LEU A 103 4.34 -11.28 -3.26
N THR A 104 3.32 -10.78 -3.95
CA THR A 104 2.11 -11.56 -4.29
C THR A 104 2.24 -12.27 -5.65
N THR A 105 3.32 -11.99 -6.38
CA THR A 105 3.72 -12.70 -7.59
C THR A 105 5.03 -13.48 -7.37
N PRO A 106 5.28 -14.54 -8.16
CA PRO A 106 6.56 -15.25 -8.11
C PRO A 106 7.76 -14.29 -8.25
N PRO A 107 8.86 -14.48 -7.49
CA PRO A 107 9.16 -15.66 -6.66
C PRO A 107 8.61 -15.60 -5.22
N CYS A 108 7.60 -14.76 -4.93
CA CYS A 108 6.95 -14.68 -3.62
C CYS A 108 7.92 -14.32 -2.48
N THR A 109 8.92 -13.50 -2.79
CA THR A 109 9.98 -13.06 -1.87
C THR A 109 9.39 -12.45 -0.60
N GLN A 110 9.78 -12.97 0.57
CA GLN A 110 9.35 -12.47 1.88
C GLN A 110 10.15 -11.24 2.33
N GLY A 111 9.65 -10.51 3.32
CA GLY A 111 10.30 -9.33 3.89
C GLY A 111 9.75 -7.99 3.39
N VAL A 112 8.67 -8.02 2.61
CA VAL A 112 8.01 -6.81 2.10
C VAL A 112 7.23 -6.14 3.22
N SER A 113 7.48 -4.85 3.45
CA SER A 113 6.71 -4.01 4.37
C SER A 113 5.38 -3.61 3.73
N TRP A 114 4.28 -4.22 4.13
CA TRP A 114 2.95 -3.91 3.62
C TRP A 114 2.25 -2.85 4.45
N ASN A 115 1.61 -1.89 3.77
CA ASN A 115 0.83 -0.82 4.36
C ASN A 115 -0.51 -0.70 3.60
N LEU A 116 -1.59 -1.23 4.15
CA LEU A 116 -2.91 -1.19 3.51
C LEU A 116 -3.70 0.01 4.03
N LEU A 117 -4.00 0.96 3.15
CA LEU A 117 -4.73 2.17 3.49
C LEU A 117 -6.15 1.83 3.99
N LYS A 118 -6.59 2.51 5.05
CA LYS A 118 -7.95 2.32 5.58
C LYS A 118 -9.01 2.99 4.72
N ARG A 119 -8.68 4.16 4.18
CA ARG A 119 -9.54 4.85 3.23
C ARG A 119 -9.53 4.08 1.92
N LYS A 120 -10.73 3.89 1.39
CA LYS A 120 -10.98 3.26 0.10
C LYS A 120 -11.41 4.32 -0.89
N GLU A 121 -11.10 4.10 -2.15
CA GLU A 121 -11.64 4.89 -3.23
C GLU A 121 -12.79 4.19 -3.93
N LYS A 122 -13.48 4.89 -4.82
CA LYS A 122 -14.46 4.27 -5.73
C LYS A 122 -13.79 3.91 -7.04
N VAL A 123 -14.30 2.88 -7.71
CA VAL A 123 -14.07 2.58 -9.12
C VAL A 123 -15.42 2.23 -9.74
N CYS A 124 -15.73 2.76 -10.92
CA CYS A 124 -16.98 2.40 -11.61
C CYS A 124 -16.79 1.23 -12.59
N GLN A 125 -17.89 0.64 -13.05
CA GLN A 125 -17.86 -0.57 -13.88
C GLN A 125 -17.05 -0.38 -15.17
N ARG A 126 -17.21 0.74 -15.89
CA ARG A 126 -16.45 1.05 -17.12
C ARG A 126 -14.93 1.04 -16.90
N GLN A 127 -14.46 1.55 -15.76
CA GLN A 127 -13.03 1.58 -15.43
C GLN A 127 -12.52 0.17 -15.12
N LEU A 128 -13.29 -0.60 -14.36
CA LEU A 128 -12.97 -1.99 -14.05
C LEU A 128 -12.93 -2.86 -15.31
N ASP A 129 -13.92 -2.72 -16.19
CA ASP A 129 -14.03 -3.46 -17.45
C ASP A 129 -12.83 -3.24 -18.35
N ARG A 130 -12.25 -2.04 -18.35
CA ARG A 130 -11.05 -1.76 -19.15
C ARG A 130 -9.86 -2.59 -18.71
N LEU A 131 -9.63 -2.73 -17.40
CA LEU A 131 -8.56 -3.59 -16.88
C LEU A 131 -8.86 -5.05 -17.20
N LYS A 132 -10.09 -5.50 -16.92
CA LYS A 132 -10.50 -6.88 -17.20
C LYS A 132 -10.35 -7.26 -18.67
N GLN A 133 -10.73 -6.37 -19.59
CA GLN A 133 -10.53 -6.58 -21.03
C GLN A 133 -9.05 -6.74 -21.39
N ALA A 134 -8.17 -5.92 -20.80
CA ALA A 134 -6.73 -6.06 -21.00
C ALA A 134 -6.21 -7.40 -20.43
N LEU A 135 -6.66 -7.81 -19.24
CA LEU A 135 -6.32 -9.10 -18.65
C LEU A 135 -6.78 -10.26 -19.54
N THR A 136 -8.03 -10.28 -19.97
CA THR A 136 -8.59 -11.31 -20.85
C THR A 136 -7.78 -11.46 -22.14
N ARG A 137 -7.39 -10.34 -22.78
CA ARG A 137 -6.59 -10.36 -24.01
C ARG A 137 -5.16 -10.85 -23.79
N THR A 138 -4.59 -10.55 -22.64
CA THR A 138 -3.16 -10.79 -22.36
C THR A 138 -2.90 -12.08 -21.55
N GLN A 139 -3.94 -12.65 -20.95
CA GLN A 139 -3.87 -13.82 -20.07
C GLN A 139 -4.79 -14.97 -20.55
N ASN A 140 -4.86 -15.21 -21.86
CA ASN A 140 -5.58 -16.36 -22.44
C ASN A 140 -7.04 -16.47 -21.99
N GLY A 141 -7.75 -15.34 -21.90
CA GLY A 141 -9.15 -15.30 -21.49
C GLY A 141 -9.39 -15.09 -19.99
N ILE A 142 -8.35 -15.03 -19.17
CA ILE A 142 -8.46 -14.80 -17.71
C ILE A 142 -8.65 -13.31 -17.43
N ASP A 143 -9.73 -12.94 -16.73
CA ASP A 143 -10.12 -11.54 -16.46
C ASP A 143 -9.72 -11.04 -15.05
N PHE A 144 -8.93 -11.81 -14.32
CA PHE A 144 -8.44 -11.49 -12.97
C PHE A 144 -6.94 -11.74 -12.84
N ASN A 145 -6.30 -11.09 -11.86
CA ASN A 145 -4.87 -11.21 -11.63
C ASN A 145 -4.46 -11.14 -10.15
N ASN A 146 -5.41 -11.36 -9.24
CA ASN A 146 -5.13 -11.41 -7.81
C ASN A 146 -4.67 -12.80 -7.35
N ARG A 147 -3.79 -12.83 -6.37
CA ARG A 147 -3.45 -14.02 -5.60
C ARG A 147 -4.53 -14.26 -4.53
N VAL A 148 -4.75 -15.53 -4.22
CA VAL A 148 -5.60 -15.95 -3.09
C VAL A 148 -5.00 -15.52 -1.75
N ILE A 149 -5.87 -15.22 -0.78
CA ILE A 149 -5.46 -14.88 0.59
C ILE A 149 -4.55 -15.95 1.20
N GLN A 150 -3.57 -15.51 1.98
CA GLN A 150 -2.62 -16.40 2.65
C GLN A 150 -2.84 -16.36 4.18
N PRO A 151 -2.62 -17.47 4.91
CA PRO A 151 -2.76 -17.47 6.37
C PRO A 151 -1.85 -16.44 7.05
N LEU A 152 -2.33 -15.82 8.14
CA LEU A 152 -1.51 -14.92 8.95
C LEU A 152 -0.33 -15.64 9.61
N HIS A 153 -0.50 -16.92 9.93
CA HIS A 153 0.43 -17.68 10.78
C HIS A 153 0.69 -16.92 12.08
N HIS A 154 1.96 -16.65 12.41
CA HIS A 154 2.36 -15.97 13.65
C HIS A 154 2.43 -14.44 13.52
N ARG A 155 2.06 -13.88 12.37
CA ARG A 155 2.14 -12.44 12.13
C ARG A 155 1.00 -11.72 12.85
N VAL A 156 1.33 -10.56 13.41
CA VAL A 156 0.37 -9.59 13.94
C VAL A 156 0.23 -8.47 12.92
N VAL A 157 -1.01 -8.13 12.58
CA VAL A 157 -1.31 -6.91 11.81
C VAL A 157 -1.45 -5.78 12.81
N THR A 158 -0.65 -4.73 12.65
CA THR A 158 -0.74 -3.53 13.47
C THR A 158 -1.60 -2.49 12.76
N GLU A 159 -2.17 -1.58 13.54
CA GLU A 159 -3.02 -0.52 13.04
C GLU A 159 -2.40 0.83 13.36
N ASN A 160 -2.15 1.63 12.33
CA ASN A 160 -1.81 3.04 12.49
C ASN A 160 -3.10 3.86 12.32
N THR A 161 -3.48 4.59 13.36
CA THR A 161 -4.68 5.45 13.34
C THR A 161 -4.33 6.83 12.82
N ALA A 162 -5.28 7.47 12.13
CA ALA A 162 -5.14 8.86 11.71
C ALA A 162 -4.70 9.71 12.91
N THR A 163 -3.52 10.34 12.83
CA THR A 163 -3.14 11.36 13.80
C THR A 163 -4.17 12.48 13.74
N SER A 164 -4.80 12.80 14.88
CA SER A 164 -5.59 14.02 14.99
C SER A 164 -4.70 15.21 14.62
N ALA A 165 -5.28 16.28 14.06
CA ALA A 165 -4.49 17.47 13.69
C ALA A 165 -3.65 18.01 14.86
N GLN A 166 -4.12 17.80 16.10
CA GLN A 166 -3.43 18.14 17.34
C GLN A 166 -2.20 17.25 17.63
N GLN A 167 -2.23 15.96 17.28
CA GLN A 167 -1.07 15.06 17.44
C GLN A 167 0.02 15.28 16.38
N ARG A 168 -0.33 15.79 15.19
CA ARG A 168 0.67 16.14 14.15
C ARG A 168 1.55 17.30 14.59
N GLN A 169 0.96 18.34 15.20
CA GLN A 169 1.72 19.48 15.73
C GLN A 169 2.66 19.06 16.88
N ALA A 170 2.18 18.20 17.79
CA ALA A 170 3.00 17.70 18.89
C ALA A 170 4.20 16.85 18.41
N ASN A 171 4.03 16.03 17.37
CA ASN A 171 5.12 15.19 16.85
C ASN A 171 6.20 16.00 16.12
N VAL A 172 5.82 17.06 15.41
CA VAL A 172 6.78 17.97 14.74
C VAL A 172 7.65 18.71 15.78
N GLU A 173 7.07 19.14 16.91
CA GLU A 173 7.83 19.77 18.01
C GLU A 173 8.72 18.76 18.76
N THR A 174 8.33 17.48 18.80
CA THR A 174 9.12 16.41 19.46
C THR A 174 10.31 15.99 18.59
N GLU A 175 10.18 15.97 17.26
CA GLU A 175 11.32 15.71 16.34
C GLU A 175 12.28 16.90 16.28
N ALA A 176 11.78 18.14 16.36
CA ALA A 176 12.64 19.34 16.42
C ALA A 176 13.42 19.45 17.75
N SER A 177 12.95 18.85 18.84
CA SER A 177 13.59 18.87 20.16
C SER A 177 14.47 17.66 20.47
N SER A 178 14.38 16.57 19.68
CA SER A 178 15.16 15.33 19.89
C SER A 178 16.49 15.28 19.14
N ALA A 179 16.94 16.40 18.57
CA ALA A 179 18.34 16.59 18.18
C ALA A 179 19.24 16.72 19.44
N VAL A 180 19.35 15.64 20.22
CA VAL A 180 20.23 15.57 21.40
C VAL A 180 21.43 14.69 21.08
N SER A 181 22.55 15.39 20.85
CA SER A 181 23.92 15.06 21.24
C SER A 181 24.15 13.66 21.83
N CYS A 182 24.91 12.83 21.11
CA CYS A 182 25.48 11.59 21.64
C CYS A 182 26.49 11.90 22.75
N GLY A 183 26.09 11.70 24.01
CA GLY A 183 26.95 11.84 25.19
C GLY A 183 26.91 10.57 26.04
N VAL A 184 28.04 9.87 26.12
CA VAL A 184 28.25 8.67 26.93
C VAL A 184 28.30 9.03 28.42
N LYS A 185 27.55 8.28 29.25
CA LYS A 185 27.75 7.89 30.69
C LYS A 185 26.37 7.42 31.21
N GLY A 186 26.13 6.19 31.64
CA GLY A 186 26.80 5.40 32.67
C GLY A 186 25.94 5.44 33.95
N GLY A 187 25.27 4.34 34.34
CA GLY A 187 24.60 4.23 35.65
C GLY A 187 23.36 3.32 35.69
N LEU A 188 23.26 2.50 36.74
CA LEU A 188 22.36 1.35 36.97
C LEU A 188 20.91 1.67 37.42
N ALA A 189 20.07 0.61 37.31
CA ALA A 189 18.86 0.25 38.10
C ALA A 189 17.53 0.97 37.74
N ALA A 190 16.33 0.36 37.78
CA ALA A 190 15.83 -0.92 38.26
C ALA A 190 14.54 -1.34 37.51
N THR A 191 14.20 -2.62 37.68
CA THR A 191 13.02 -3.40 37.26
C THR A 191 11.62 -2.80 37.50
N ALA A 192 10.68 -3.07 36.57
CA ALA A 192 9.31 -3.52 36.88
C ALA A 192 8.63 -4.15 35.65
N ALA A 193 8.14 -5.39 35.82
CA ALA A 193 7.32 -6.12 34.85
C ALA A 193 5.83 -5.84 35.11
N ALA A 194 5.00 -5.84 34.05
CA ALA A 194 3.55 -5.97 34.18
C ALA A 194 2.99 -6.85 33.05
N ILE A 195 2.58 -8.05 33.45
CA ILE A 195 1.78 -9.04 32.74
C ILE A 195 0.31 -8.62 32.87
N LEU A 196 -0.49 -8.70 31.80
CA LEU A 196 -1.93 -8.84 31.94
C LEU A 196 -2.47 -9.87 30.93
N ALA A 197 -3.05 -10.91 31.52
CA ALA A 197 -3.59 -12.10 30.90
C ALA A 197 -5.03 -11.89 30.39
N ARG A 198 -5.39 -12.73 29.41
CA ARG A 198 -6.74 -12.97 28.91
C ARG A 198 -7.51 -13.94 29.83
N PRO A 199 -8.82 -14.10 29.61
CA PRO A 199 -9.43 -15.40 29.35
C PRO A 199 -9.51 -15.70 27.84
#